data_AF-A0A2V8GXD1-F1
#
_entry.id   AF-A0A2V8GXD1-F1
#
_cell.length_a   1.000
_cell.length_b   1.000
_cell.length_c   1.000
_cell.angle_alpha   90.00
_cell.angle_beta   90.00
_cell.angle_gamma   90.00
#
_symmetry.space_group_name_H-M   'P 1'
#
loop_
_entity.id
_entity.type
_entity.pdbx_description
1 polymer ?
#
loop_
_entity_poly.entity_id
_entity_poly.type
_entity_poly.pdbx_seq_one_letter_code
_entity_poly.pdbx_strand_id
1 'polypeptide(L)'
;MVERRDVIGGGLAAGLAAAFGRPAEAQTRRDSGEATADSKAADAIDKLRDALEHAHESADVAQIRAQQRTFLKANQKFPDYIDVGIDIWERMHDWHVRNRQPLTIVRTNDGRYGMVFGVTTLILMPQQTGNYISWGYDTR
;
A
#
# COMPACT_ATOMS: atom_id res chain seq x y z
N MET A 1 -54.75 4.95 -13.59
CA MET A 1 -53.35 5.31 -13.26
C MET A 1 -52.57 4.01 -13.20
N VAL A 2 -51.76 3.74 -14.22
CA VAL A 2 -50.95 2.51 -14.33
C VAL A 2 -49.52 2.90 -13.99
N GLU A 3 -48.95 2.25 -12.98
CA GLU A 3 -47.61 2.55 -12.45
C GLU A 3 -46.52 2.21 -13.47
N ARG A 4 -45.48 3.06 -13.50
CA ARG A 4 -44.32 2.98 -14.40
C ARG A 4 -43.38 1.79 -14.14
N ARG A 5 -43.85 0.77 -13.44
CA ARG A 5 -43.05 -0.42 -13.05
C ARG A 5 -43.27 -1.64 -13.93
N ASP A 6 -44.31 -1.65 -14.78
CA ASP A 6 -44.63 -2.82 -15.63
C ASP A 6 -44.06 -2.76 -17.07
N VAL A 7 -43.25 -1.76 -17.42
CA VAL A 7 -42.76 -1.59 -18.81
C VAL A 7 -41.28 -1.98 -19.00
N ILE A 8 -40.57 -2.40 -17.95
CA ILE A 8 -39.15 -2.81 -18.05
C ILE A 8 -38.98 -4.26 -17.57
N GLY A 9 -39.70 -5.18 -18.21
CA GLY A 9 -39.58 -6.62 -17.93
C GLY A 9 -39.58 -7.53 -19.17
N GLY A 10 -39.84 -6.98 -20.36
CA GLY A 10 -40.13 -7.77 -21.57
C GLY A 10 -39.03 -7.84 -22.63
N GLY A 11 -37.79 -7.41 -22.35
CA GLY A 11 -36.75 -7.23 -23.37
C GLY A 11 -35.58 -8.23 -23.38
N LEU A 12 -35.42 -9.09 -22.37
CA LEU A 12 -34.19 -9.89 -22.20
C LEU A 12 -34.36 -11.41 -22.34
N ALA A 13 -35.57 -11.91 -22.62
CA ALA A 13 -35.84 -13.34 -22.71
C ALA A 13 -35.81 -13.91 -24.16
N ALA A 14 -35.71 -13.07 -25.19
CA ALA A 14 -35.63 -13.53 -26.58
C ALA A 14 -34.21 -14.01 -26.98
N GLY A 15 -33.17 -13.67 -26.20
CA GLY A 15 -31.79 -14.11 -26.47
C GLY A 15 -31.43 -15.51 -25.95
N LEU A 16 -32.20 -16.06 -25.00
CA LEU A 16 -31.84 -17.29 -24.28
C LEU A 16 -32.44 -18.57 -24.86
N ALA A 17 -33.45 -18.47 -25.73
CA ALA A 17 -34.07 -19.65 -26.37
C ALA A 17 -33.33 -20.14 -27.63
N ALA A 18 -32.35 -19.39 -28.14
CA ALA A 18 -31.43 -19.87 -29.19
C ALA A 18 -30.33 -20.81 -28.65
N ALA A 19 -30.18 -20.93 -27.33
CA ALA A 19 -29.06 -21.64 -26.71
C ALA A 19 -29.28 -23.16 -26.51
N PHE A 20 -30.48 -23.70 -26.71
CA PHE A 20 -30.80 -25.09 -26.32
C PHE A 20 -31.63 -25.92 -27.32
N GLY A 21 -31.34 -25.85 -28.64
CA GLY A 21 -31.96 -26.71 -29.67
C GLY A 21 -31.03 -27.12 -30.84
N ARG A 22 -30.50 -28.35 -30.77
CA ARG A 22 -29.60 -29.17 -31.65
C ARG A 22 -30.03 -29.34 -33.16
N PRO A 23 -29.25 -30.00 -34.09
CA PRO A 23 -27.96 -30.72 -33.99
C PRO A 23 -26.89 -30.47 -35.12
N ALA A 24 -25.70 -31.08 -34.94
CA ALA A 24 -24.70 -31.58 -35.91
C ALA A 24 -23.88 -30.61 -36.81
N GLU A 25 -22.55 -30.82 -36.73
CA GLU A 25 -21.50 -30.48 -37.71
C GLU A 25 -21.11 -29.00 -37.90
N ALA A 26 -20.33 -28.49 -36.93
CA ALA A 26 -19.21 -27.60 -37.23
C ALA A 26 -18.16 -27.69 -36.10
N GLN A 27 -17.29 -28.69 -36.19
CA GLN A 27 -15.93 -28.49 -35.69
C GLN A 27 -15.36 -27.29 -36.45
N THR A 28 -14.99 -26.23 -35.73
CA THR A 28 -13.74 -25.46 -35.85
C THR A 28 -13.90 -24.13 -35.12
N ARG A 29 -12.94 -23.84 -34.22
CA ARG A 29 -12.63 -22.51 -33.63
C ARG A 29 -13.42 -22.03 -32.41
N ARG A 30 -13.33 -22.77 -31.31
CA ARG A 30 -13.30 -22.18 -29.95
C ARG A 30 -12.17 -22.84 -29.17
N ASP A 31 -10.90 -22.51 -29.43
CA ASP A 31 -9.87 -22.99 -28.48
C ASP A 31 -8.47 -22.37 -28.58
N SER A 32 -8.33 -21.08 -28.86
CA SER A 32 -6.97 -20.50 -28.85
C SER A 32 -6.86 -19.06 -28.38
N GLY A 33 -7.96 -18.29 -28.42
CA GLY A 33 -7.99 -16.92 -27.89
C GLY A 33 -8.30 -16.82 -26.39
N GLU A 34 -9.09 -17.74 -25.84
CA GLU A 34 -9.52 -17.71 -24.44
C GLU A 34 -8.42 -18.21 -23.49
N ALA A 35 -7.78 -19.34 -23.82
CA ALA A 35 -6.64 -19.86 -23.06
C ALA A 35 -5.43 -18.88 -23.04
N THR A 36 -5.24 -18.09 -24.11
CA THR A 36 -4.19 -17.04 -24.12
C THR A 36 -4.62 -15.75 -23.41
N ALA A 37 -5.92 -15.47 -23.29
CA ALA A 37 -6.42 -14.37 -22.47
C ALA A 37 -6.28 -14.70 -20.98
N ASP A 38 -6.62 -15.93 -20.59
CA ASP A 38 -6.45 -16.43 -19.23
C ASP A 38 -4.98 -16.52 -18.82
N SER A 39 -4.10 -16.97 -19.74
CA SER A 39 -2.65 -16.98 -19.46
C SER A 39 -2.08 -15.57 -19.29
N LYS A 40 -2.53 -14.60 -20.11
CA LYS A 40 -2.11 -13.19 -19.97
C LYS A 40 -2.63 -12.55 -18.70
N ALA A 41 -3.84 -12.93 -18.26
CA ALA A 41 -4.40 -12.48 -16.99
C ALA A 41 -3.58 -13.04 -15.81
N ALA A 42 -3.23 -14.33 -15.85
CA ALA A 42 -2.35 -14.95 -14.86
C ALA A 42 -0.97 -14.26 -14.81
N ASP A 43 -0.34 -14.04 -15.97
CA ASP A 43 0.94 -13.33 -16.06
C ASP A 43 0.86 -11.89 -15.52
N ALA A 44 -0.27 -11.21 -15.75
CA ALA A 44 -0.48 -9.85 -15.24
C ALA A 44 -0.67 -9.86 -13.71
N ILE A 45 -1.37 -10.85 -13.16
CA ILE A 45 -1.53 -11.06 -11.72
C ILE A 45 -0.19 -11.39 -11.07
N ASP A 46 0.62 -12.26 -11.68
CA ASP A 46 1.95 -12.61 -11.17
C ASP A 46 2.88 -11.40 -11.19
N LYS A 47 2.85 -10.57 -12.24
CA LYS A 47 3.60 -9.30 -12.27
C LYS A 47 3.11 -8.30 -11.21
N LEU A 48 1.80 -8.27 -10.94
CA LEU A 48 1.22 -7.43 -9.89
C LEU A 48 1.66 -7.93 -8.51
N ARG A 49 1.67 -9.24 -8.31
CA ARG A 49 2.16 -9.90 -7.10
C ARG A 49 3.64 -9.62 -6.89
N ASP A 50 4.46 -9.80 -7.93
CA ASP A 50 5.88 -9.49 -7.88
C ASP A 50 6.11 -8.00 -7.58
N ALA A 51 5.36 -7.09 -8.20
CA ALA A 51 5.46 -5.66 -7.92
C ALA A 51 5.03 -5.30 -6.48
N LEU A 52 4.08 -6.03 -5.91
CA LEU A 52 3.65 -5.88 -4.51
C LEU A 52 4.65 -6.48 -3.53
N GLU A 53 5.22 -7.64 -3.84
CA GLU A 53 6.27 -8.28 -3.03
C GLU A 53 7.59 -7.51 -3.08
N HIS A 54 7.89 -6.84 -4.20
CA HIS A 54 9.04 -5.94 -4.39
C HIS A 54 8.73 -4.47 -4.11
N ALA A 55 7.58 -4.15 -3.51
CA ALA A 55 7.37 -2.87 -2.83
C ALA A 55 8.26 -2.84 -1.58
N HIS A 56 9.57 -2.80 -1.83
CA HIS A 56 10.63 -2.77 -0.85
C HIS A 56 10.33 -1.64 0.14
N GLU A 57 10.56 -1.93 1.42
CA GLU A 57 10.53 -0.91 2.47
C GLU A 57 11.26 0.34 1.97
N SER A 58 10.66 1.52 2.18
CA SER A 58 11.29 2.79 1.81
C SER A 58 12.74 2.81 2.31
N ALA A 59 13.68 3.25 1.47
CA ALA A 59 15.08 3.34 1.87
C ALA A 59 15.26 4.14 3.17
N ASP A 60 14.38 5.11 3.43
CA ASP A 60 14.37 5.93 4.65
C ASP A 60 13.94 5.12 5.87
N VAL A 61 12.94 4.23 5.70
CA VAL A 61 12.53 3.28 6.75
C VAL A 61 13.68 2.36 7.11
N ALA A 62 14.41 1.85 6.10
CA ALA A 62 15.57 1.01 6.32
C ALA A 62 16.69 1.76 7.08
N GLN A 63 16.90 3.05 6.80
CA GLN A 63 17.86 3.88 7.52
C GLN A 63 17.46 4.13 8.97
N ILE A 64 16.19 4.47 9.24
CA ILE A 64 15.67 4.65 10.61
C ILE A 64 15.81 3.33 11.39
N ARG A 65 15.44 2.19 10.79
CA ARG A 65 15.61 0.86 11.40
C ARG A 65 17.08 0.51 11.63
N ALA A 66 18.01 1.00 10.81
CA ALA A 66 19.45 0.82 11.05
C ALA A 66 19.92 1.58 12.29
N GLN A 67 19.42 2.80 12.50
CA GLN A 67 19.72 3.59 13.70
C GLN A 67 19.13 2.94 14.96
N GLN A 68 17.88 2.52 14.90
CA GLN A 68 17.23 1.76 15.98
C GLN A 68 18.01 0.49 16.34
N ARG A 69 18.45 -0.28 15.34
CA ARG A 69 19.25 -1.51 15.56
C ARG A 69 20.61 -1.19 16.18
N THR A 70 21.26 -0.11 15.75
CA THR A 70 22.55 0.31 16.33
C THR A 70 22.39 0.67 17.80
N PHE A 71 21.36 1.45 18.13
CA PHE A 71 21.08 1.84 19.51
C PHE A 71 20.68 0.65 20.38
N LEU A 72 19.85 -0.27 19.85
CA LEU A 72 19.42 -1.49 20.53
C LEU A 72 20.60 -2.38 20.92
N LYS A 73 21.60 -2.52 20.04
CA LYS A 73 22.81 -3.28 20.32
C LYS A 73 23.63 -2.68 21.46
N ALA A 74 23.63 -1.35 21.60
CA ALA A 74 24.40 -0.66 22.62
C ALA A 74 23.68 -0.59 23.98
N ASN A 75 22.38 -0.34 23.97
CA ASN A 75 21.60 0.00 25.18
C ASN A 75 20.59 -1.06 25.60
N GLN A 76 20.44 -2.15 24.84
CA GLN A 76 19.44 -3.21 25.04
C GLN A 76 17.98 -2.74 25.03
N LYS A 77 17.73 -1.51 24.57
CA LYS A 77 16.39 -0.96 24.32
C LYS A 77 16.37 -0.16 23.02
N PHE A 78 15.18 0.10 22.50
CA PHE A 78 15.01 1.02 21.39
C PHE A 78 15.22 2.47 21.85
N PRO A 79 15.68 3.36 20.95
CA PRO A 79 15.78 4.78 21.27
C PRO A 79 14.39 5.38 21.42
N ASP A 80 14.23 6.29 22.39
CA ASP A 80 12.98 7.01 22.58
C ASP A 80 12.77 8.04 21.46
N TYR A 81 13.86 8.68 21.00
CA TYR A 81 13.82 9.74 20.00
C TYR A 81 14.87 9.57 18.90
N ILE A 82 14.52 9.99 17.68
CA ILE A 82 15.44 10.21 16.55
C ILE A 82 15.05 11.54 15.91
N ASP A 83 16.00 12.44 15.75
CA ASP A 83 15.75 13.68 15.01
C ASP A 83 15.86 13.44 13.51
N VAL A 84 14.93 13.99 12.74
CA VAL A 84 14.89 13.86 11.28
C VAL A 84 14.67 15.20 10.59
N GLY A 85 15.21 15.35 9.38
CA GLY A 85 14.94 16.49 8.50
C GLY A 85 13.53 16.45 7.91
N ILE A 86 13.12 17.57 7.31
CA ILE A 86 11.76 17.73 6.76
C ILE A 86 11.44 16.71 5.66
N ASP A 87 12.39 16.41 4.77
CA ASP A 87 12.16 15.49 3.64
C ASP A 87 11.93 14.05 4.11
N ILE A 88 12.61 13.63 5.19
CA ILE A 88 12.42 12.31 5.80
C ILE A 88 11.10 12.28 6.55
N TRP A 89 10.78 13.36 7.26
CA TRP A 89 9.52 13.48 7.98
C TRP A 89 8.29 13.31 7.07
N GLU A 90 8.25 14.03 5.96
CA GLU A 90 7.16 13.94 4.98
C GLU A 90 7.06 12.55 4.35
N ARG A 91 8.20 11.92 4.05
CA ARG A 91 8.21 10.53 3.54
C ARG A 91 7.75 9.52 4.58
N MET A 92 8.08 9.72 5.86
CA MET A 92 7.59 8.88 6.94
C MET A 92 6.11 9.08 7.20
N HIS A 93 5.61 10.31 7.08
CA HIS A 93 4.18 10.60 7.09
C HIS A 93 3.47 9.81 5.98
N ASP A 94 3.94 9.93 4.73
CA ASP A 94 3.38 9.21 3.59
C ASP A 94 3.46 7.70 3.75
N TRP A 95 4.55 7.19 4.34
CA TRP A 95 4.68 5.78 4.66
C TRP A 95 3.59 5.31 5.64
N HIS A 96 3.27 6.08 6.68
CA HIS A 96 2.19 5.71 7.60
C HIS A 96 0.84 5.64 6.87
N VAL A 97 0.56 6.63 6.02
CA VAL A 97 -0.68 6.68 5.23
C VAL A 97 -0.78 5.48 4.29
N ARG A 98 0.30 5.17 3.54
CA ARG A 98 0.35 4.03 2.59
C ARG A 98 0.18 2.69 3.30
N ASN A 99 0.81 2.53 4.47
CA ASN A 99 0.77 1.27 5.23
C ASN A 99 -0.41 1.20 6.21
N ARG A 100 -1.31 2.19 6.20
CA ARG A 100 -2.47 2.30 7.10
C ARG A 100 -2.09 2.15 8.57
N GLN A 101 -0.89 2.64 8.92
CA GLN A 101 -0.45 2.67 10.30
C GLN A 101 -1.05 3.88 11.00
N PRO A 102 -1.45 3.77 12.28
CA PRO A 102 -1.93 4.90 13.05
C PRO A 102 -0.88 6.02 13.07
N LEU A 103 -1.21 7.16 12.48
CA LEU A 103 -0.33 8.33 12.47
C LEU A 103 -0.67 9.20 13.69
N THR A 104 0.24 9.23 14.65
CA THR A 104 0.12 10.10 15.83
C THR A 104 1.19 11.19 15.74
N ILE A 105 0.75 12.43 15.50
CA ILE A 105 1.61 13.61 15.53
C ILE A 105 1.37 14.35 16.84
N VAL A 106 2.41 14.46 17.64
CA VAL A 106 2.41 15.19 18.91
C VAL A 106 3.28 16.43 18.80
N ARG A 107 3.04 17.41 19.66
CA ARG A 107 3.95 18.53 19.85
C ARG A 107 4.70 18.31 21.15
N THR A 108 6.03 18.22 21.08
CA THR A 108 6.90 18.06 22.23
C THR A 108 6.90 19.33 23.07
N ASN A 109 7.29 19.23 24.34
CA ASN A 109 7.40 20.38 25.25
C ASN A 109 8.30 21.51 24.70
N ASP A 110 9.31 21.16 23.91
CA ASP A 110 10.20 22.11 23.23
C ASP A 110 9.58 22.77 21.99
N GLY A 111 8.28 22.54 21.73
CA GLY A 111 7.53 23.11 20.62
C GLY A 111 7.77 22.44 19.26
N ARG A 112 8.65 21.42 19.20
CA ARG A 112 8.93 20.60 18.00
C ARG A 112 7.82 19.60 17.73
N TYR A 113 7.68 19.17 16.48
CA TYR A 113 6.73 18.13 16.09
C TYR A 113 7.37 16.75 16.26
N GLY A 114 6.62 15.82 16.86
CA GLY A 114 6.96 14.41 17.07
C GLY A 114 6.00 13.48 16.34
N MET A 115 6.51 12.43 15.70
CA MET A 115 5.73 11.40 15.00
C MET A 115 6.14 10.04 15.52
N VAL A 116 5.18 9.27 16.03
CA VAL A 116 5.47 7.93 16.53
C VAL A 116 5.71 6.98 15.36
N PHE A 117 6.86 6.31 15.36
CA PHE A 117 7.22 5.26 14.41
C PHE A 117 7.60 3.98 15.17
N GLY A 118 6.63 3.08 15.33
CA GLY A 118 6.77 1.88 16.15
C GLY A 118 6.94 2.25 17.62
N VAL A 119 8.17 2.08 18.14
CA VAL A 119 8.54 2.36 19.55
C VAL A 119 9.37 3.63 19.72
N THR A 120 9.77 4.28 18.62
CA THR A 120 10.59 5.49 18.63
C THR A 120 9.75 6.67 18.15
N THR A 121 9.94 7.84 18.75
CA THR A 121 9.36 9.09 18.27
C THR A 121 10.36 9.80 17.36
N LEU A 122 10.00 9.99 16.09
CA LEU A 122 10.76 10.86 15.19
C LEU A 122 10.48 12.31 15.61
N ILE A 123 11.50 13.16 15.69
CA ILE A 123 11.38 14.58 16.02
C ILE A 123 11.79 15.41 14.81
N LEU A 124 10.92 16.32 14.38
CA LEU A 124 11.17 17.19 13.24
C LEU A 124 12.19 18.28 13.60
N MET A 125 13.31 18.31 12.87
CA MET A 125 14.26 19.41 12.86
C MET A 125 14.14 20.20 11.54
N PRO A 126 13.29 21.25 11.49
CA PRO A 126 13.02 21.99 10.25
C PRO A 126 14.25 22.69 9.66
N GLN A 127 15.27 22.95 10.49
CA GLN A 127 16.54 23.54 10.06
C GLN A 127 17.47 22.56 9.34
N GLN A 128 17.24 21.25 9.46
CA GLN A 128 18.02 20.23 8.77
C GLN A 128 17.33 19.88 7.44
N THR A 129 18.00 20.15 6.33
CA THR A 129 17.50 19.84 4.98
C THR A 129 18.05 18.51 4.48
N GLY A 130 17.35 17.88 3.53
CA GLY A 130 17.78 16.62 2.93
C GLY A 130 17.44 15.37 3.76
N ASN A 131 18.22 14.31 3.54
CA ASN A 131 18.05 13.00 4.19
C ASN A 131 18.67 12.95 5.59
N TYR A 132 18.53 14.02 6.37
CA TYR A 132 19.11 14.07 7.71
C TYR A 132 18.36 13.11 8.64
N ILE A 133 19.12 12.22 9.29
CA ILE A 133 18.65 11.31 10.34
C ILE A 133 19.73 11.31 11.42
N SER A 134 19.38 11.68 12.65
CA SER A 134 20.31 11.65 13.78
C SER A 134 20.52 10.24 14.32
N TRP A 135 21.47 10.12 15.24
CA TRP A 135 21.54 8.96 16.13
C TRP A 135 20.31 8.94 17.04
N GLY A 136 19.88 7.72 17.42
CA GLY A 136 18.87 7.55 18.44
C GLY A 136 19.38 8.00 19.80
N TYR A 137 18.50 8.64 20.58
CA TYR A 137 18.81 9.12 21.92
C TYR A 137 17.58 9.03 22.82
N ASP A 138 17.83 9.10 24.13
CA ASP A 138 16.80 9.11 25.15
C ASP A 138 16.83 10.44 25.90
N THR A 139 15.66 10.96 26.28
CA THR A 139 15.60 12.06 27.25
C THR A 139 15.88 11.50 28.63
N ARG A 140 16.98 11.93 29.25
CA ARG A 140 17.30 11.64 30.64
C ARG A 140 16.32 12.30 31.60
#